data_AF-A0A497NB88-F1
#
_entry.id   AF-A0A497NB88-F1
#
_cell.length_a   1.000
_cell.length_b   1.000
_cell.length_c   1.000
_cell.angle_alpha   90.00
_cell.angle_beta   90.00
_cell.angle_gamma   90.00
#
_symmetry.space_group_name_H-M   'P 1'
#
loop_
_entity.id
_entity.type
_entity.pdbx_description
1 polymer ?
#
loop_
_entity_poly.entity_id
_entity_poly.type
_entity_poly.pdbx_seq_one_letter_code
_entity_poly.pdbx_strand_id
1 'polypeptide(L)'
;KKIPKKEKRLALYSAIAATGVKKVVASRGHVIDDVPDFPLIVTSELEGLKETSEVKRALMNIGVWPDVYRVKEGIKVRAGKGKMRGRRKKVPKGPLIVVSKDDGIIKAARNIPGVDVVTVRDLNVELLAPGTHPGRLTVWTDSSIEELRSITEER
;
A
#
# COMPACT_ATOMS: atom_id res chain seq x y z
N LYS A 1 -4.65 -0.78 23.37
CA LYS A 1 -3.67 -0.25 24.35
C LYS A 1 -3.40 1.22 24.03
N LYS A 2 -3.19 2.07 25.04
CA LYS A 2 -2.79 3.47 24.81
C LYS A 2 -1.31 3.51 24.45
N ILE A 3 -0.98 4.04 23.27
CA ILE A 3 0.40 4.23 22.80
C ILE A 3 0.71 5.73 22.87
N PRO A 4 1.88 6.15 23.36
CA PRO A 4 2.29 7.56 23.31
C PRO A 4 2.27 8.10 21.88
N LYS A 5 1.83 9.36 21.71
CA LYS A 5 1.75 9.99 20.39
C LYS A 5 3.12 10.05 19.69
N LYS A 6 4.19 10.29 20.44
CA LYS A 6 5.58 10.33 19.94
C LYS A 6 6.00 8.98 19.34
N GLU A 7 5.82 7.89 20.09
CA GLU A 7 6.12 6.53 19.63
C GLU A 7 5.33 6.16 18.36
N LYS A 8 4.04 6.52 18.31
CA LYS A 8 3.21 6.27 17.12
C LYS A 8 3.73 7.02 15.89
N ARG A 9 4.22 8.26 16.05
CA ARG A 9 4.81 9.05 14.96
C ARG A 9 6.15 8.47 14.51
N LEU A 10 7.03 8.14 15.44
CA LEU A 10 8.32 7.52 15.11
C LEU A 10 8.13 6.20 14.35
N ALA A 11 7.18 5.37 14.77
CA ALA A 11 6.83 4.16 14.06
C ALA A 11 6.31 4.43 12.63
N LEU A 12 5.54 5.50 12.44
CA LEU A 12 5.05 5.90 11.11
C LEU A 12 6.21 6.32 10.21
N TYR A 13 7.10 7.20 10.68
CA TYR A 13 8.25 7.65 9.90
C TYR A 13 9.20 6.51 9.54
N SER A 14 9.48 5.61 10.50
CA SER A 14 10.27 4.40 10.23
C SER A 14 9.60 3.49 9.20
N ALA A 15 8.27 3.35 9.25
CA ALA A 15 7.53 2.56 8.27
C ALA A 15 7.55 3.19 6.87
N ILE A 16 7.36 4.51 6.77
CA ILE A 16 7.48 5.25 5.50
C ILE A 16 8.89 5.09 4.92
N ALA A 17 9.93 5.34 5.72
CA ALA A 17 11.32 5.21 5.28
C ALA A 17 11.63 3.82 4.74
N ALA A 18 11.12 2.76 5.39
CA ALA A 18 11.31 1.39 4.93
C ALA A 18 10.69 1.10 3.56
N THR A 19 9.65 1.84 3.13
CA THR A 19 9.06 1.66 1.79
C THR A 19 9.98 2.14 0.67
N GLY A 20 10.90 3.07 0.95
CA GLY A 20 11.88 3.56 -0.03
C GLY A 20 13.09 2.66 -0.20
N VAL A 21 13.23 1.58 0.59
CA VAL A 21 14.41 0.72 0.55
C VAL A 21 14.09 -0.59 -0.17
N LYS A 22 14.55 -0.73 -1.42
CA LYS A 22 14.33 -1.92 -2.27
C LYS A 22 14.60 -3.24 -1.55
N LYS A 23 15.71 -3.34 -0.82
CA LYS A 23 16.11 -4.55 -0.06
C LYS A 23 15.08 -4.92 1.01
N VAL A 24 14.52 -3.95 1.72
CA VAL A 24 13.54 -4.21 2.79
C VAL A 24 12.22 -4.67 2.18
N VAL A 25 11.78 -4.04 1.08
CA VAL A 25 10.57 -4.43 0.34
C VAL A 25 10.69 -5.85 -0.23
N ALA A 26 11.83 -6.18 -0.82
CA ALA A 26 12.12 -7.53 -1.31
C ALA A 26 12.09 -8.56 -0.18
N SER A 27 12.75 -8.26 0.95
CA SER A 27 12.85 -9.18 2.10
C SER A 27 11.49 -9.51 2.74
N ARG A 28 10.50 -8.64 2.56
CA ARG A 28 9.12 -8.87 3.00
C ARG A 28 8.39 -9.92 2.14
N GLY A 29 8.84 -10.14 0.91
CA GLY A 29 8.25 -11.08 -0.04
C GLY A 29 7.29 -10.45 -1.05
N HIS A 30 7.48 -9.17 -1.39
CA HIS A 30 6.86 -8.56 -2.56
C HIS A 30 7.63 -8.96 -3.84
N VAL A 31 6.91 -9.10 -4.95
CA VAL A 31 7.52 -9.28 -6.28
C VAL A 31 7.84 -7.89 -6.82
N ILE A 32 9.12 -7.59 -7.01
CA ILE A 32 9.59 -6.23 -7.34
C ILE A 32 10.56 -6.19 -8.53
N ASP A 33 10.63 -7.28 -9.29
CA ASP A 33 11.61 -7.44 -10.38
C ASP A 33 11.39 -6.40 -11.49
N ASP A 34 10.12 -6.13 -11.82
CA ASP A 34 9.70 -5.19 -12.86
C ASP A 34 9.50 -3.75 -12.34
N VAL A 35 9.70 -3.50 -11.04
CA VAL A 35 9.50 -2.18 -10.45
C VAL A 35 10.73 -1.31 -10.72
N PRO A 36 10.56 -0.13 -11.36
CA PRO A 36 11.70 0.65 -11.87
C PRO A 36 12.57 1.24 -10.76
N ASP A 37 11.97 1.80 -9.71
CA ASP A 37 12.70 2.48 -8.64
C ASP A 37 11.95 2.49 -7.30
N PHE A 38 12.66 2.82 -6.22
CA PHE A 38 12.15 2.97 -4.86
C PHE A 38 12.65 4.28 -4.23
N PRO A 39 11.77 5.12 -3.66
CA PRO A 39 10.31 4.98 -3.61
C PRO A 39 9.66 5.10 -5.00
N LEU A 40 8.62 4.32 -5.24
CA LEU A 40 7.89 4.35 -6.50
C LEU A 40 6.93 5.54 -6.51
N ILE A 41 7.24 6.55 -7.30
CA ILE A 41 6.45 7.78 -7.44
C ILE A 41 5.81 7.81 -8.84
N VAL A 42 4.52 8.13 -8.90
CA VAL A 42 3.72 8.19 -10.12
C VAL A 42 2.98 9.52 -10.22
N THR A 43 2.45 9.84 -11.39
CA THR A 43 1.71 11.08 -11.62
C THR A 43 0.37 11.10 -10.88
N SER A 44 -0.08 12.30 -10.49
CA SER A 44 -1.39 12.54 -9.84
C SER A 44 -2.58 12.11 -10.69
N GLU A 45 -2.40 11.87 -11.99
CA GLU A 45 -3.43 11.33 -12.89
C GLU A 45 -4.01 10.00 -12.38
N LEU A 46 -3.21 9.23 -11.62
CA LEU A 46 -3.68 7.98 -11.01
C LEU A 46 -4.85 8.20 -10.03
N GLU A 47 -4.96 9.35 -9.38
CA GLU A 47 -6.02 9.67 -8.42
C GLU A 47 -7.41 9.76 -9.07
N GLY A 48 -7.43 10.14 -10.37
CA GLY A 48 -8.64 10.35 -11.16
C GLY A 48 -9.20 9.10 -11.83
N LEU A 49 -8.55 7.94 -11.71
CA LEU A 49 -9.02 6.69 -12.31
C LEU A 49 -10.31 6.22 -11.66
N LYS A 50 -11.33 5.94 -12.48
CA LYS A 50 -12.68 5.59 -12.00
C LYS A 50 -13.01 4.13 -12.21
N GLU A 51 -12.40 3.51 -13.21
CA GLU A 51 -12.63 2.10 -13.51
C GLU A 51 -11.50 1.20 -13.00
N THR A 52 -11.88 0.00 -12.53
CA THR A 52 -10.90 -1.03 -12.13
C THR A 52 -10.03 -1.49 -13.32
N SER A 53 -10.56 -1.44 -14.54
CA SER A 53 -9.85 -1.76 -15.78
C SER A 53 -8.66 -0.83 -16.00
N GLU A 54 -8.86 0.48 -15.77
CA GLU A 54 -7.84 1.52 -15.89
C GLU A 54 -6.76 1.35 -14.84
N VAL A 55 -7.15 1.16 -13.57
CA VAL A 55 -6.20 0.93 -12.47
C VAL A 55 -5.35 -0.31 -12.73
N LYS A 56 -5.96 -1.38 -13.26
CA LYS A 56 -5.22 -2.58 -13.66
C LYS A 56 -4.18 -2.28 -14.74
N ARG A 57 -4.54 -1.52 -15.78
CA ARG A 57 -3.59 -1.13 -16.85
C ARG A 57 -2.46 -0.27 -16.30
N ALA A 58 -2.76 0.70 -15.43
CA ALA A 58 -1.75 1.51 -14.77
C ALA A 58 -0.77 0.64 -13.96
N LEU A 59 -1.26 -0.25 -13.10
CA LEU A 59 -0.41 -1.14 -12.30
C LEU A 59 0.43 -2.12 -13.14
N MET A 60 -0.06 -2.52 -14.31
CA MET A 60 0.72 -3.31 -15.28
C MET A 60 1.86 -2.48 -15.88
N ASN A 61 1.57 -1.26 -16.34
CA ASN A 61 2.56 -0.38 -16.96
C ASN A 61 3.67 0.04 -15.99
N ILE A 62 3.35 0.17 -14.70
CA ILE A 62 4.31 0.55 -13.66
C ILE A 62 5.10 -0.68 -13.11
N GLY A 63 4.77 -1.90 -13.54
CA GLY A 63 5.49 -3.12 -13.13
C GLY A 63 5.09 -3.67 -11.76
N VAL A 64 3.97 -3.21 -11.18
CA VAL A 64 3.48 -3.65 -9.86
C VAL A 64 2.53 -4.85 -9.97
N TRP A 65 1.99 -5.11 -11.15
CA TRP A 65 1.03 -6.19 -11.39
C TRP A 65 1.49 -7.61 -10.96
N PRO A 66 2.77 -8.01 -11.11
CA PRO A 66 3.24 -9.29 -10.60
C PRO A 66 2.98 -9.49 -9.10
N ASP A 67 3.09 -8.43 -8.29
CA ASP A 67 2.79 -8.51 -6.86
C ASP A 67 1.30 -8.71 -6.57
N VAL A 68 0.43 -8.09 -7.37
CA VAL A 68 -1.03 -8.31 -7.30
C VAL A 68 -1.37 -9.75 -7.70
N TYR A 69 -0.70 -10.29 -8.71
CA TYR A 69 -0.87 -11.68 -9.12
C TYR A 69 -0.45 -12.66 -8.01
N ARG A 70 0.69 -12.41 -7.34
CA ARG A 70 1.12 -13.15 -6.14
C ARG A 70 0.04 -13.13 -5.05
N VAL A 71 -0.61 -11.99 -4.81
CA VAL A 71 -1.71 -11.93 -3.83
C VAL A 71 -2.84 -12.84 -4.25
N LYS A 72 -3.29 -12.75 -5.51
CA LYS A 72 -4.42 -13.51 -6.04
C LYS A 72 -4.22 -15.02 -5.86
N GLU A 73 -3.05 -15.54 -6.22
CA GLU A 73 -2.68 -16.95 -6.03
C GLU A 73 -2.52 -17.33 -4.55
N GLY A 74 -2.13 -16.36 -3.71
CA GLY A 74 -1.97 -16.57 -2.27
C GLY A 74 -3.27 -16.53 -1.46
N ILE A 75 -4.44 -16.27 -2.08
CA ILE A 75 -5.73 -16.29 -1.38
C ILE A 75 -6.09 -17.73 -1.00
N LYS A 76 -6.18 -17.99 0.30
CA LYS A 76 -6.49 -19.33 0.82
C LYS A 76 -7.64 -19.28 1.82
N VAL A 77 -8.33 -20.40 2.01
CA VAL A 77 -9.30 -20.53 3.11
C VAL A 77 -8.55 -20.57 4.43
N ARG A 78 -8.99 -19.77 5.39
CA ARG A 78 -8.37 -19.69 6.72
C ARG A 78 -8.51 -21.03 7.45
N ALA A 79 -7.41 -21.52 8.00
CA ALA A 79 -7.41 -22.71 8.85
C ALA A 79 -8.15 -22.44 10.18
N GLY A 80 -8.66 -23.51 10.81
CA GLY A 80 -9.33 -23.47 12.11
C GLY A 80 -10.73 -22.84 12.11
N LYS A 81 -11.21 -22.45 13.29
CA LYS A 81 -12.59 -21.96 13.52
C LYS A 81 -12.85 -20.55 12.96
N GLY A 82 -11.81 -19.78 12.64
CA GLY A 82 -11.95 -18.43 12.09
C GLY A 82 -12.74 -18.40 10.77
N LYS A 83 -12.72 -19.49 10.00
CA LYS A 83 -13.49 -19.62 8.76
C LYS A 83 -15.01 -19.61 8.97
N MET A 84 -15.47 -20.09 10.13
CA MET A 84 -16.89 -20.09 10.52
C MET A 84 -17.34 -18.76 11.13
N ARG A 85 -16.40 -17.93 11.61
CA ARG A 85 -16.69 -16.64 12.25
C ARG A 85 -16.60 -15.46 11.26
N GLY A 86 -16.99 -15.67 10.00
CA GLY A 86 -16.97 -14.63 8.96
C GLY A 86 -15.59 -14.24 8.40
N ARG A 87 -14.49 -14.87 8.85
CA ARG A 87 -13.11 -14.58 8.36
C ARG A 87 -12.58 -15.71 7.47
N ARG A 88 -13.40 -16.16 6.52
CA ARG A 88 -13.15 -17.37 5.70
C ARG A 88 -11.91 -17.28 4.83
N LYS A 89 -11.60 -16.12 4.25
CA LYS A 89 -10.43 -15.95 3.38
C LYS A 89 -9.26 -15.36 4.17
N LYS A 90 -8.04 -15.86 3.90
CA LYS A 90 -6.77 -15.23 4.25
C LYS A 90 -6.20 -14.67 2.95
N VAL A 91 -6.11 -13.34 2.87
CA VAL A 91 -5.61 -12.62 1.70
C VAL A 91 -4.23 -12.06 2.05
N PRO A 92 -3.18 -12.35 1.25
CA PRO A 92 -1.88 -11.70 1.41
C PRO A 92 -1.98 -10.19 1.24
N LYS A 93 -1.04 -9.44 1.84
CA LYS A 93 -0.93 -8.00 1.60
C LYS A 93 -0.12 -7.75 0.33
N GLY A 94 -0.71 -7.00 -0.60
CA GLY A 94 -0.10 -6.56 -1.85
C GLY A 94 0.33 -5.09 -1.75
N PRO A 95 0.33 -4.36 -2.88
CA PRO A 95 0.77 -2.98 -2.90
C PRO A 95 -0.19 -2.07 -2.12
N LEU A 96 0.35 -0.95 -1.64
CA LEU A 96 -0.40 0.17 -1.08
C LEU A 96 -0.29 1.34 -2.07
N ILE A 97 -1.40 1.97 -2.42
CA ILE A 97 -1.41 3.22 -3.18
C ILE A 97 -1.68 4.34 -2.19
N VAL A 98 -0.79 5.32 -2.14
CA VAL A 98 -0.97 6.53 -1.32
C VAL A 98 -1.23 7.70 -2.24
N VAL A 99 -2.33 8.39 -1.99
CA VAL A 99 -2.82 9.52 -2.78
C VAL A 99 -3.01 10.75 -1.89
N SER A 100 -2.96 11.95 -2.46
CA SER A 100 -3.33 13.16 -1.71
C SER A 100 -4.86 13.23 -1.57
N LYS A 101 -5.58 13.00 -2.67
CA LYS A 101 -7.04 13.09 -2.74
C LYS A 101 -7.67 11.83 -3.33
N ASP A 102 -8.89 11.51 -2.90
CA ASP A 102 -9.71 10.48 -3.54
C ASP A 102 -10.64 11.11 -4.58
N ASP A 103 -10.23 11.09 -5.85
CA ASP A 103 -11.04 11.51 -7.01
C ASP A 103 -11.72 10.33 -7.73
N GLY A 104 -11.80 9.16 -7.07
CA GLY A 104 -12.45 7.95 -7.58
C GLY A 104 -11.61 6.69 -7.42
N ILE A 105 -10.29 6.86 -7.22
CA ILE A 105 -9.32 5.77 -7.12
C ILE A 105 -9.63 4.75 -6.01
N ILE A 106 -10.15 5.19 -4.85
CA ILE A 106 -10.49 4.26 -3.76
C ILE A 106 -11.58 3.28 -4.20
N LYS A 107 -12.56 3.76 -4.97
CA LYS A 107 -13.64 2.90 -5.52
C LYS A 107 -13.10 2.03 -6.65
N ALA A 108 -12.30 2.60 -7.55
CA ALA A 108 -11.76 1.91 -8.71
C ALA A 108 -10.85 0.73 -8.31
N ALA A 109 -9.98 0.92 -7.32
CA ALA A 109 -9.02 -0.08 -6.88
C ALA A 109 -9.59 -1.11 -5.89
N ARG A 110 -10.74 -0.84 -5.25
CA ARG A 110 -11.31 -1.67 -4.16
C ARG A 110 -11.45 -3.15 -4.50
N ASN A 111 -11.78 -3.47 -5.75
CA ASN A 111 -12.02 -4.84 -6.18
C ASN A 111 -10.73 -5.61 -6.54
N ILE A 112 -9.58 -4.94 -6.59
CA ILE A 112 -8.30 -5.57 -6.91
C ILE A 112 -7.75 -6.24 -5.64
N PRO A 113 -7.51 -7.56 -5.64
CA PRO A 113 -7.07 -8.25 -4.44
C PRO A 113 -5.72 -7.75 -3.91
N GLY A 114 -5.68 -7.41 -2.62
CA GLY A 114 -4.45 -7.03 -1.90
C GLY A 114 -3.94 -5.62 -2.17
N VAL A 115 -4.57 -4.89 -3.09
CA VAL A 115 -4.35 -3.47 -3.27
C VAL A 115 -5.16 -2.73 -2.21
N ASP A 116 -4.47 -1.97 -1.37
CA ASP A 116 -5.13 -1.01 -0.47
C ASP A 116 -4.84 0.40 -1.02
N VAL A 117 -5.79 1.33 -0.89
CA VAL A 117 -5.61 2.75 -1.23
C VAL A 117 -5.89 3.58 0.01
N VAL A 118 -5.05 4.58 0.27
CA VAL A 118 -5.20 5.48 1.42
C VAL A 118 -4.78 6.90 1.06
N THR A 119 -5.40 7.89 1.69
CA THR A 119 -4.94 9.28 1.62
C THR A 119 -3.73 9.50 2.52
N VAL A 120 -2.90 10.50 2.25
CA VAL A 120 -1.77 10.86 3.12
C VAL A 120 -2.23 11.15 4.56
N ARG A 121 -3.39 11.79 4.71
CA ARG A 121 -3.95 12.17 6.02
C ARG A 121 -4.38 10.98 6.87
N ASP A 122 -4.86 9.91 6.23
CA ASP A 122 -5.32 8.69 6.90
C ASP A 122 -4.23 7.60 6.99
N LEU A 123 -3.01 7.93 6.56
CA LEU A 123 -1.88 7.02 6.56
C LEU A 123 -1.53 6.59 7.99
N ASN A 124 -1.34 5.29 8.18
CA ASN A 124 -1.03 4.71 9.47
C ASN A 124 -0.02 3.55 9.37
N VAL A 125 0.57 3.22 10.53
CA VAL A 125 1.62 2.18 10.63
C VAL A 125 1.10 0.80 10.22
N GLU A 126 -0.16 0.47 10.48
CA GLU A 126 -0.71 -0.85 10.14
C GLU A 126 -0.82 -1.06 8.63
N LEU A 127 -1.02 0.01 7.86
CA LEU A 127 -1.08 -0.03 6.41
C LEU A 127 0.31 -0.20 5.78
N LEU A 128 1.33 0.48 6.31
CA LEU A 128 2.72 0.45 5.80
C LEU A 128 3.52 -0.75 6.32
N ALA A 129 3.25 -1.17 7.55
CA ALA A 129 3.92 -2.28 8.22
C ALA A 129 2.94 -3.36 8.73
N PRO A 130 2.11 -3.96 7.86
CA PRO A 130 1.11 -4.93 8.31
C PRO A 130 1.79 -6.16 8.92
N GLY A 131 1.29 -6.57 10.10
CA GLY A 131 1.84 -7.71 10.83
C GLY A 131 3.22 -7.46 11.42
N THR A 132 3.56 -6.21 11.75
CA THR A 132 4.85 -5.80 12.35
C THR A 132 6.10 -6.04 11.49
N HIS A 133 5.92 -6.35 10.21
CA HIS A 133 6.98 -6.33 9.22
C HIS A 133 6.95 -4.96 8.52
N PRO A 134 8.07 -4.25 8.33
CA PRO A 134 8.11 -3.03 7.52
C PRO A 134 8.28 -3.33 6.01
N GLY A 135 8.39 -2.31 5.16
CA GLY A 135 8.71 -2.47 3.73
C GLY A 135 7.57 -3.01 2.87
N ARG A 136 6.34 -2.51 3.05
CA ARG A 136 5.27 -2.81 2.09
C ARG A 136 5.55 -2.10 0.76
N LEU A 137 5.34 -2.80 -0.36
CA LEU A 137 5.40 -2.18 -1.69
C LEU A 137 4.38 -1.04 -1.76
N THR A 138 4.86 0.18 -1.91
CA THR A 138 4.02 1.39 -1.83
C THR A 138 4.23 2.25 -3.05
N VAL A 139 3.14 2.62 -3.70
CA VAL A 139 3.06 3.54 -4.84
C VAL A 139 2.59 4.89 -4.31
N TRP A 140 3.36 5.93 -4.54
CA TRP A 140 3.05 7.29 -4.11
C TRP A 140 2.70 8.14 -5.31
N THR A 141 1.67 8.98 -5.22
CA THR A 141 1.49 10.07 -6.21
C THR A 141 2.46 11.22 -5.88
N ASP A 142 2.88 11.96 -6.90
CA ASP A 142 3.62 13.22 -6.76
C ASP A 142 2.97 14.17 -5.73
N SER A 143 1.66 14.41 -5.85
CA SER A 143 0.89 15.24 -4.90
C SER A 143 0.92 14.68 -3.48
N SER A 144 0.90 13.34 -3.31
CA SER A 144 0.97 12.72 -1.99
C SER A 144 2.31 12.95 -1.30
N ILE A 145 3.41 13.00 -2.06
CA ILE A 145 4.74 13.29 -1.52
C ILE A 145 4.86 14.76 -1.11
N GLU A 146 4.32 15.66 -1.92
CA GLU A 146 4.28 17.10 -1.59
C GLU A 146 3.47 17.36 -0.31
N GLU A 147 2.28 16.77 -0.20
CA GLU A 147 1.45 16.90 1.00
C GLU A 147 2.14 16.26 2.22
N LEU A 148 2.80 15.11 2.05
CA LEU A 148 3.55 14.48 3.14
C LEU A 148 4.69 15.37 3.66
N ARG A 149 5.37 16.09 2.77
CA ARG A 149 6.42 17.07 3.16
C ARG A 149 5.82 18.21 3.98
N SER A 150 4.76 18.85 3.49
CA SER A 150 4.07 19.93 4.22
C SER A 150 3.61 19.49 5.62
N ILE A 151 2.97 18.33 5.74
CA ILE A 151 2.51 17.81 7.04
C ILE A 151 3.68 17.55 8.01
N THR A 152 4.84 17.20 7.49
CA THR A 152 6.03 16.90 8.29
C THR A 152 6.78 18.17 8.70
N GLU A 153 6.77 19.20 7.86
CA GLU A 153 7.41 20.50 8.15
C GLU A 153 6.60 21.38 9.12
N GLU A 154 5.28 21.27 9.10
CA GLU A 154 4.39 22.02 9.99
C GLU A 154 4.37 21.52 11.46
N ARG A 155 5.10 20.44 11.80
CA ARG A 155 4.89 19.67 13.04
C ARG A 155 6.14 19.35 13.84
#